data_AF-A0A3C1P469-F1
#
_entry.id   AF-A0A3C1P469-F1
#
_cell.length_a   1.000
_cell.length_b   1.000
_cell.length_c   1.000
_cell.angle_alpha   90.00
_cell.angle_beta   90.00
_cell.angle_gamma   90.00
#
_symmetry.space_group_name_H-M   'P 1'
#
loop_
_entity.id
_entity.type
_entity.pdbx_description
1 polymer ?
#
loop_
_entity_poly.entity_id
_entity_poly.type
_entity_poly.pdbx_seq_one_letter_code
_entity_poly.pdbx_strand_id
1 'polypeptide(L)'
;DALKRRCLYHWIDYPDLAHATAIIALRVPQAPESLIVQVAEAVQRLRGIDVQKPPGVAEAIDWVHAAMLLGLDGLDESGVARTLGSVLKYREDQELARAKGFAWVAGS
;
A
#
# COMPACT_ATOMS: atom_id res chain seq x y z
N ASP A 1 -30.34 7.97 -8.48
CA ASP A 1 -30.13 8.67 -9.76
C ASP A 1 -29.97 10.19 -9.59
N ALA A 2 -30.82 10.89 -8.84
CA ALA A 2 -30.77 12.35 -8.66
C ALA A 2 -29.41 12.96 -8.22
N LEU A 3 -28.60 12.24 -7.42
CA LEU A 3 -27.26 12.69 -7.00
C LEU A 3 -26.23 12.70 -8.14
N LYS A 4 -26.32 11.75 -9.09
CA LYS A 4 -25.33 11.64 -10.19
C LYS A 4 -25.42 12.80 -11.19
N ARG A 5 -26.52 13.56 -11.20
CA ARG A 5 -26.77 14.64 -12.16
C ARG A 5 -26.51 16.04 -11.59
N ARG A 6 -26.08 16.15 -10.33
CA ARG A 6 -25.84 17.42 -9.62
C ARG A 6 -24.39 17.59 -9.14
N CYS A 7 -23.51 16.67 -9.50
CA CYS A 7 -22.10 16.68 -9.12
C CYS A 7 -21.22 16.49 -10.35
N LEU A 8 -20.07 17.16 -10.35
CA LEU A 8 -18.97 16.84 -11.26
C LEU A 8 -18.20 15.67 -10.67
N TYR A 9 -17.92 14.68 -11.51
CA TYR A 9 -17.09 13.54 -11.16
C TYR A 9 -15.76 13.68 -11.87
N HIS A 10 -14.68 13.67 -11.12
CA HIS A 10 -13.33 13.62 -11.64
C HIS A 10 -12.68 12.33 -11.14
N TRP A 11 -12.21 11.52 -12.08
CA TRP A 11 -11.47 10.31 -11.79
C TRP A 11 -10.00 10.67 -11.69
N ILE A 12 -9.39 10.26 -10.58
CA ILE A 12 -7.97 10.44 -10.33
C ILE A 12 -7.38 9.04 -10.28
N ASP A 13 -6.43 8.78 -11.16
CA ASP A 13 -5.69 7.52 -11.19
C ASP A 13 -4.78 7.41 -9.96
N TYR A 14 -4.35 6.20 -9.65
CA TYR A 14 -3.33 6.02 -8.63
C TYR A 14 -2.03 6.72 -9.07
N PRO A 15 -1.32 7.39 -8.13
CA PRO A 15 -0.04 8.00 -8.47
C PRO A 15 0.95 6.94 -8.91
N ASP A 16 1.87 7.36 -9.79
CA ASP A 16 3.07 6.60 -10.07
C ASP A 16 3.93 6.42 -8.81
N LEU A 17 4.98 5.59 -8.92
CA LEU A 17 5.85 5.27 -7.79
C LEU A 17 6.50 6.51 -7.19
N ALA A 18 7.01 7.43 -8.03
CA ALA A 18 7.70 8.62 -7.56
C ALA A 18 6.77 9.55 -6.77
N HIS A 19 5.57 9.80 -7.30
CA HIS A 19 4.54 10.59 -6.64
C HIS A 19 4.04 9.91 -5.36
N ALA A 20 3.82 8.59 -5.37
CA ALA A 20 3.40 7.86 -4.17
C ALA A 20 4.44 7.97 -3.05
N THR A 21 5.72 7.74 -3.36
CA THR A 21 6.85 7.89 -2.43
C THR A 21 6.91 9.30 -1.85
N ALA A 22 6.79 10.33 -2.69
CA ALA A 22 6.80 11.72 -2.24
C ALA A 22 5.63 12.05 -1.29
N ILE A 23 4.43 11.54 -1.58
CA ILE A 23 3.27 11.72 -0.70
C ILE A 23 3.50 11.01 0.63
N ILE A 24 3.98 9.76 0.62
CA ILE A 24 4.22 9.01 1.86
C ILE A 24 5.29 9.71 2.70
N ALA A 25 6.39 10.16 2.10
CA ALA A 25 7.44 10.91 2.79
C ALA A 25 6.94 12.22 3.42
N LEU A 26 6.06 12.95 2.72
CA LEU A 26 5.42 14.15 3.27
C LEU A 26 4.52 13.84 4.48
N ARG A 27 3.89 12.66 4.49
CA ARG A 27 2.89 12.28 5.50
C ARG A 27 3.49 11.52 6.68
N VAL A 28 4.64 10.86 6.50
CA VAL A 28 5.37 10.09 7.51
C VAL A 28 6.86 10.48 7.50
N PRO A 29 7.21 11.75 7.78
CA PRO A 29 8.57 12.27 7.63
C PRO A 29 9.62 11.60 8.54
N GLN A 30 9.19 10.89 9.58
CA GLN A 30 10.05 10.17 10.51
C GLN A 30 10.39 8.74 10.09
N ALA A 31 9.76 8.21 9.04
CA ALA A 31 10.04 6.85 8.56
C ALA A 31 11.37 6.78 7.79
N PRO A 32 12.10 5.65 7.85
CA PRO A 32 13.26 5.43 6.99
C PRO A 32 12.88 5.55 5.51
N GLU A 33 13.69 6.24 4.71
CA GLU A 33 13.45 6.41 3.26
C GLU A 33 13.36 5.06 2.54
N SER A 34 14.19 4.10 2.92
CA SER A 34 14.16 2.72 2.40
C SER A 34 12.79 2.06 2.61
N LEU A 35 12.21 2.18 3.81
CA LEU A 35 10.91 1.61 4.13
C LEU A 35 9.79 2.28 3.32
N ILE A 36 9.84 3.60 3.17
CA ILE A 36 8.87 4.36 2.35
C ILE A 36 8.87 3.84 0.92
N VAL A 37 10.06 3.73 0.30
CA VAL A 37 10.21 3.25 -1.08
C VAL A 37 9.72 1.81 -1.21
N GLN A 38 10.15 0.91 -0.32
CA GLN A 38 9.73 -0.49 -0.32
C GLN A 38 8.21 -0.66 -0.21
N VAL A 39 7.56 0.12 0.67
CA VAL A 39 6.09 0.11 0.80
C VAL A 39 5.41 0.65 -0.46
N ALA A 40 5.91 1.73 -1.05
CA ALA A 40 5.37 2.29 -2.28
C ALA A 40 5.46 1.29 -3.45
N GLU A 41 6.59 0.59 -3.59
CA GLU A 41 6.79 -0.46 -4.58
C GLU A 41 5.90 -1.68 -4.32
N ALA A 42 5.77 -2.11 -3.06
CA ALA A 42 4.90 -3.22 -2.68
C ALA A 42 3.43 -2.91 -3.02
N VAL A 43 2.98 -1.70 -2.75
CA VAL A 43 1.63 -1.23 -3.11
C VAL A 43 1.44 -1.23 -4.63
N GLN A 44 2.44 -0.79 -5.41
CA GLN A 44 2.39 -0.87 -6.87
C GLN A 44 2.27 -2.31 -7.37
N ARG A 45 3.05 -3.25 -6.80
CA ARG A 45 2.94 -4.69 -7.10
C ARG A 45 1.56 -5.25 -6.76
N LEU A 46 1.03 -4.94 -5.58
CA LEU A 46 -0.29 -5.38 -5.12
C LEU A 46 -1.45 -4.84 -5.98
N ARG A 47 -1.30 -3.68 -6.61
CA ARG A 47 -2.29 -3.19 -7.60
C ARG A 47 -2.26 -3.98 -8.92
N GLY A 48 -1.17 -4.69 -9.20
CA GLY A 48 -0.98 -5.50 -10.40
C GLY A 48 -1.59 -6.91 -10.32
N ILE A 49 -2.22 -7.28 -9.21
CA ILE A 49 -2.98 -8.54 -9.07
C ILE A 49 -4.47 -8.22 -8.95
N ASP A 50 -5.31 -9.25 -9.07
CA ASP A 50 -6.78 -9.11 -9.10
C ASP A 50 -7.40 -8.87 -7.70
N VAL A 51 -6.88 -7.87 -6.99
CA VAL A 51 -7.45 -7.41 -5.72
C VAL A 51 -8.77 -6.70 -5.97
N GLN A 52 -9.77 -7.03 -5.16
CA GLN A 52 -11.10 -6.42 -5.23
C GLN A 52 -11.05 -4.94 -4.85
N LYS A 53 -10.21 -4.59 -3.86
CA LYS A 53 -9.95 -3.21 -3.46
C LYS A 53 -8.46 -2.91 -3.57
N PRO A 54 -7.98 -2.40 -4.73
CA PRO A 54 -6.59 -2.02 -4.88
C PRO A 54 -6.19 -0.95 -3.84
N PRO A 55 -5.06 -1.15 -3.12
CA PRO A 55 -4.68 -0.26 -2.02
C PRO A 55 -4.37 1.14 -2.55
N GLY A 56 -4.93 2.16 -1.90
CA GLY A 56 -4.67 3.56 -2.21
C GLY A 56 -3.43 4.11 -1.51
N VAL A 57 -3.22 5.42 -1.66
CA VAL A 57 -2.14 6.13 -0.96
C VAL A 57 -2.37 6.18 0.55
N ALA A 58 -3.64 6.25 0.98
CA ALA A 58 -3.99 6.20 2.40
C ALA A 58 -3.57 4.87 3.04
N GLU A 59 -3.89 3.75 2.41
CA GLU A 59 -3.46 2.43 2.87
C GLU A 59 -1.93 2.26 2.86
N ALA A 60 -1.22 2.89 1.90
CA ALA A 60 0.25 2.90 1.89
C ALA A 60 0.84 3.64 3.10
N ILE A 61 0.28 4.80 3.46
CA ILE A 61 0.68 5.58 4.63
C ILE A 61 0.41 4.79 5.92
N ASP A 62 -0.76 4.17 6.03
CA ASP A 62 -1.10 3.31 7.17
C ASP A 62 -0.12 2.14 7.32
N TRP A 63 0.33 1.58 6.19
CA TRP A 63 1.29 0.48 6.20
C TRP A 63 2.67 0.90 6.70
N VAL A 64 3.17 2.07 6.29
CA VAL A 64 4.42 2.62 6.85
C VAL A 64 4.28 2.84 8.37
N HIS A 65 3.17 3.41 8.83
CA HIS A 65 2.93 3.57 10.28
C HIS A 65 2.91 2.24 11.01
N ALA A 66 2.25 1.21 10.46
CA ALA A 66 2.21 -0.12 11.06
C ALA A 66 3.61 -0.75 11.14
N ALA A 67 4.41 -0.60 10.08
CA ALA A 67 5.79 -1.07 10.06
C ALA A 67 6.65 -0.37 11.11
N MET A 68 6.57 0.97 11.21
CA MET A 68 7.26 1.73 12.24
C MET A 68 6.85 1.33 13.66
N LEU A 69 5.55 1.12 13.89
CA LEU A 69 5.03 0.72 15.20
C LEU A 69 5.57 -0.65 15.66
N LEU A 70 5.85 -1.54 14.70
CA LEU A 70 6.45 -2.84 14.94
C LEU A 70 7.99 -2.83 14.94
N GLY A 71 8.61 -1.65 14.81
CA GLY A 71 10.06 -1.50 14.78
C GLY A 71 10.73 -2.12 13.55
N LEU A 72 10.07 -2.05 12.39
CA LEU A 72 10.63 -2.54 11.13
C LEU A 72 11.48 -1.44 10.47
N ASP A 73 12.74 -1.75 10.18
CA ASP A 73 13.65 -0.88 9.44
C ASP A 73 13.53 -1.04 7.91
N GLY A 74 12.80 -2.07 7.48
CA GLY A 74 12.52 -2.40 6.09
C GLY A 74 11.37 -3.41 5.98
N LEU A 75 10.84 -3.56 4.77
CA LEU A 75 9.74 -4.46 4.48
C LEU A 75 10.27 -5.80 3.97
N ASP A 76 10.46 -6.75 4.89
CA ASP A 76 10.79 -8.15 4.59
C ASP A 76 9.55 -9.05 4.65
N GLU A 77 9.72 -10.36 4.37
CA GLU A 77 8.62 -11.33 4.37
C GLU A 77 7.87 -11.38 5.71
N SER A 78 8.60 -11.31 6.82
CA SER A 78 8.04 -11.32 8.18
C SER A 78 7.27 -10.04 8.49
N GLY A 79 7.80 -8.91 8.04
CA GLY A 79 7.16 -7.60 8.09
C GLY A 79 5.84 -7.62 7.33
N VAL A 80 5.85 -8.06 6.07
CA VAL A 80 4.64 -8.23 5.25
C VAL A 80 3.63 -9.12 5.98
N ALA A 81 4.04 -10.31 6.44
CA ALA A 81 3.15 -11.25 7.11
C ALA A 81 2.42 -10.64 8.32
N ARG A 82 3.13 -9.83 9.12
CA ARG A 82 2.59 -9.18 10.33
C ARG A 82 1.72 -7.96 10.03
N THR A 83 1.91 -7.31 8.88
CA THR A 83 1.33 -5.99 8.61
C THR A 83 0.43 -5.95 7.38
N LEU A 84 0.26 -7.03 6.62
CA LEU A 84 -0.51 -7.06 5.37
C LEU A 84 -1.94 -6.51 5.52
N GLY A 85 -2.58 -6.74 6.66
CA GLY A 85 -3.93 -6.22 6.94
C GLY A 85 -4.01 -4.69 7.05
N SER A 86 -2.87 -4.00 7.21
CA SER A 86 -2.81 -2.53 7.17
C SER A 86 -2.97 -1.98 5.75
N VAL A 87 -2.60 -2.74 4.72
CA VAL A 87 -2.71 -2.33 3.31
C VAL A 87 -3.87 -3.00 2.57
N LEU A 88 -4.14 -4.29 2.83
CA LEU A 88 -5.22 -5.05 2.20
C LEU A 88 -6.34 -5.30 3.22
N LYS A 89 -7.50 -4.68 3.00
CA LYS A 89 -8.61 -4.69 3.97
C LYS A 89 -9.52 -5.91 3.85
N TYR A 90 -9.55 -6.56 2.68
CA TYR A 90 -10.34 -7.75 2.41
C TYR A 90 -9.50 -8.98 2.64
N ARG A 91 -10.10 -10.02 3.24
CA ARG A 91 -9.40 -11.28 3.50
C ARG A 91 -9.01 -11.94 2.19
N GLU A 92 -9.88 -11.88 1.19
CA GLU A 92 -9.67 -12.44 -0.15
C GLU A 92 -8.45 -11.80 -0.82
N ASP A 93 -8.29 -10.48 -0.71
CA ASP A 93 -7.13 -9.76 -1.23
C ASP A 93 -5.83 -10.18 -0.50
N GLN A 94 -5.90 -10.39 0.82
CA GLN A 94 -4.75 -10.90 1.60
C GLN A 94 -4.36 -12.32 1.19
N GLU A 95 -5.34 -13.18 0.88
CA GLU A 95 -5.06 -14.54 0.39
C GLU A 95 -4.44 -14.51 -1.01
N LEU A 96 -4.84 -13.59 -1.90
CA LEU A 96 -4.17 -13.40 -3.19
C LEU A 96 -2.70 -13.02 -3.02
N ALA A 97 -2.41 -12.06 -2.13
CA ALA A 97 -1.03 -11.68 -1.82
C ALA A 97 -0.24 -12.83 -1.18
N ARG A 98 -0.86 -13.61 -0.27
CA ARG A 98 -0.26 -14.80 0.32
C ARG A 98 0.06 -15.88 -0.72
N ALA A 99 -0.84 -16.08 -1.69
CA ALA A 99 -0.65 -17.02 -2.80
C ALA A 99 0.48 -16.59 -3.76
N LYS A 100 0.75 -15.29 -3.91
CA LYS A 100 1.93 -14.79 -4.63
C LYS A 100 3.24 -14.98 -3.85
N GLY A 101 3.15 -15.06 -2.52
CA GLY A 101 4.28 -15.19 -1.61
C GLY A 101 4.74 -13.85 -1.03
N PHE A 102 5.12 -13.83 0.25
CA PHE A 102 5.51 -12.59 0.92
C PHE A 102 6.87 -12.04 0.44
N ALA A 103 7.77 -12.89 -0.04
CA ALA A 103 8.99 -12.48 -0.75
C ALA A 103 8.66 -11.60 -1.96
N TRP A 104 7.70 -12.02 -2.78
CA TRP A 104 7.23 -11.25 -3.93
C TRP A 104 6.60 -9.90 -3.53
N VAL A 105 5.84 -9.87 -2.43
CA VAL A 105 5.27 -8.62 -1.91
C VAL A 105 6.38 -7.68 -1.42
N ALA A 106 7.35 -8.21 -0.67
CA ALA A 106 8.49 -7.47 -0.13
C ALA A 106 9.46 -6.98 -1.24
N GLY A 107 9.53 -7.68 -2.38
CA GLY A 107 10.48 -7.40 -3.44
C GLY A 107 11.89 -7.96 -3.16
N SER A 108 11.96 -9.01 -2.33
CA SER A 108 13.18 -9.74 -1.94
C SER A 108 13.25 -11.12 -2.57
#